data_AF-A0A2W4SG65-F1
#
_entry.id   AF-A0A2W4SG65-F1
#
_cell.length_a   1.000
_cell.length_b   1.000
_cell.length_c   1.000
_cell.angle_alpha   90.00
_cell.angle_beta   90.00
_cell.angle_gamma   90.00
#
_symmetry.space_group_name_H-M   'P 1'
#
loop_
_entity.id
_entity.type
_entity.pdbx_description
1 polymer ?
#
loop_
_entity_poly.entity_id
_entity_poly.type
_entity_poly.pdbx_seq_one_letter_code
_entity_poly.pdbx_strand_id
1 'polypeptide(L)' 'MHLTEPAPAKINLALHLRRRRSDGYHDLETLFAFTDFGDTLSATPADGLSLAMTGDFAGAAGQG' A
#
# COMPACT_ATOMS: atom_id res chain seq x y z
N MET A 1 -24.01 3.27 3.29
CA MET A 1 -23.26 2.05 3.66
C MET A 1 -21.84 2.46 4.01
N HIS A 2 -21.28 1.95 5.10
CA HIS A 2 -19.90 2.23 5.51
C HIS A 2 -19.11 0.92 5.40
N LEU A 3 -17.96 0.95 4.76
CA LEU A 3 -17.07 -0.20 4.62
C LEU A 3 -15.80 0.07 5.44
N THR A 4 -15.33 -0.94 6.17
CA THR A 4 -14.05 -0.88 6.89
C THR A 4 -13.32 -2.19 6.67
N GLU A 5 -12.12 -2.13 6.11
CA GLU A 5 -11.33 -3.30 5.76
C GLU A 5 -9.87 -3.15 6.24
N PRO A 6 -9.23 -4.24 6.68
CA PRO A 6 -7.80 -4.23 6.98
C PRO A 6 -6.98 -4.20 5.69
N ALA A 7 -5.86 -3.46 5.71
CA ALA A 7 -4.87 -3.42 4.64
C ALA A 7 -3.51 -3.89 5.22
N PRO A 8 -3.27 -5.21 5.28
CA PRO A 8 -2.05 -5.75 5.89
C PRO A 8 -0.81 -5.32 5.11
N ALA A 9 0.21 -4.88 5.85
CA ALA A 9 1.51 -4.56 5.29
C ALA A 9 2.19 -5.85 4.79
N LYS A 10 3.10 -5.70 3.83
CA LYS A 10 3.90 -6.80 3.30
C LYS A 10 5.37 -6.58 3.55
N ILE A 11 6.09 -7.67 3.77
CA ILE A 11 7.55 -7.72 3.80
C ILE A 11 8.02 -8.61 2.64
N ASN A 12 9.03 -8.16 1.90
CA ASN A 12 9.76 -9.02 0.98
C ASN A 12 10.85 -9.73 1.78
N LEU A 13 10.68 -11.02 2.05
CA LEU A 13 11.67 -11.86 2.74
C LEU A 13 12.89 -12.15 1.86
N ALA A 14 12.68 -12.17 0.55
CA ALA A 14 13.74 -12.18 -0.45
C ALA A 14 13.35 -11.28 -1.62
N LEU A 15 14.34 -10.59 -2.21
CA LEU A 15 14.15 -9.75 -3.39
C LEU A 15 15.35 -9.91 -4.32
N HIS A 16 15.13 -10.47 -5.50
CA HIS A 16 16.13 -10.61 -6.54
C HIS A 16 15.75 -9.72 -7.73
N LEU A 17 16.65 -8.79 -8.07
CA LEU A 17 16.56 -8.03 -9.31
C LEU A 17 17.18 -8.88 -10.42
N ARG A 18 16.39 -9.27 -11.42
CA ARG A 18 16.83 -10.23 -12.46
C ARG A 18 17.47 -9.52 -13.64
N ARG A 19 16.80 -8.51 -14.19
CA ARG A 19 17.34 -7.65 -15.25
C ARG A 19 16.59 -6.34 -15.33
N ARG A 20 17.25 -5.32 -15.89
CA ARG A 20 16.60 -4.09 -16.33
C ARG A 20 15.97 -4.31 -17.70
N ARG A 21 14.71 -3.92 -17.85
CA ARG A 21 13.93 -3.93 -19.08
C ARG A 21 14.17 -2.65 -19.88
N SER A 22 13.78 -2.65 -21.15
CA SER A 22 13.89 -1.48 -22.04
C SER A 22 13.00 -0.31 -21.64
N ASP A 23 11.92 -0.55 -20.89
CA ASP A 23 11.02 0.47 -20.34
C ASP A 23 11.52 1.09 -19.02
N GLY A 24 12.72 0.72 -18.57
CA GLY A 24 13.34 1.25 -17.36
C GLY A 24 12.97 0.52 -16.07
N TYR A 25 12.03 -0.42 -16.11
CA TYR A 25 11.69 -1.27 -14.96
C TYR A 25 12.62 -2.49 -14.83
N HIS A 26 12.51 -3.23 -13.73
CA HIS A 26 13.26 -4.47 -13.53
C HIS A 26 12.31 -5.67 -13.43
N ASP A 27 12.72 -6.79 -14.03
CA ASP A 27 12.10 -8.07 -13.69
C ASP A 27 12.52 -8.43 -12.26
N LEU A 28 11.54 -8.67 -11.39
CA LEU A 28 11.75 -9.00 -10.00
C LEU A 28 11.28 -10.42 -9.71
N GLU A 29 12.07 -11.12 -8.91
CA GLU A 29 11.66 -12.35 -8.24
C GLU A 29 11.66 -12.07 -6.74
N THR A 30 10.58 -12.38 -6.04
CA THR A 30 10.41 -12.01 -4.63
C THR A 30 9.65 -13.10 -3.89
N LEU A 31 10.05 -13.33 -2.63
CA LEU A 31 9.23 -14.06 -1.67
C LEU A 31 8.64 -13.02 -0.71
N PHE A 32 7.32 -12.91 -0.67
CA PHE A 32 6.64 -11.96 0.22
C PHE A 32 5.82 -12.69 1.29
N ALA A 33 5.62 -11.99 2.40
CA ALA A 33 4.71 -12.38 3.46
C ALA A 33 3.91 -11.15 3.90
N PHE A 34 2.63 -11.36 4.20
CA PHE A 34 1.82 -10.35 4.90
C PHE A 34 2.14 -10.39 6.40
N THR A 35 2.08 -9.24 7.03
CA THR A 35 2.19 -9.12 8.49
C THR A 35 0.81 -9.01 9.11
N ASP A 36 0.74 -9.20 10.43
CA ASP A 36 -0.46 -8.90 11.22
C ASP A 36 -0.65 -7.39 11.44
N PHE A 37 0.29 -6.57 10.96
CA PHE A 37 0.26 -5.12 11.03
C PHE A 37 -0.19 -4.54 9.69
N GLY A 38 -0.76 -3.35 9.70
CA GLY A 38 -1.18 -2.67 8.48
C GLY A 38 -2.07 -1.49 8.79
N ASP A 39 -2.61 -0.91 7.73
CA ASP A 39 -3.57 0.18 7.84
C ASP A 39 -5.00 -0.36 7.95
N THR A 40 -5.93 0.50 8.36
CA THR A 40 -7.36 0.25 8.25
C THR A 40 -7.97 1.27 7.30
N LEU A 41 -8.62 0.79 6.25
CA LEU A 41 -9.26 1.64 5.26
C LEU A 41 -10.75 1.71 5.55
N SER A 42 -11.30 2.92 5.63
CA SER A 42 -12.74 3.14 5.75
C SER A 42 -13.27 3.96 4.58
N ALA A 43 -14.44 3.60 4.07
CA ALA A 43 -15.07 4.27 2.93
C ALA A 43 -16.59 4.42 3.13
N THR A 44 -17.11 5.54 2.64
CA THR A 44 -18.54 5.85 2.60
C THR A 44 -18.91 6.49 1.26
N PRO A 45 -20.16 6.32 0.77
CA PRO A 45 -20.67 7.10 -0.34
C PRO A 45 -20.49 8.59 -0.11
N ALA A 46 -20.01 9.29 -1.14
CA ALA A 46 -19.81 10.73 -1.14
C ALA A 46 -20.02 11.25 -2.57
N ASP A 47 -20.30 12.54 -2.70
CA ASP A 47 -20.50 13.20 -4.00
C ASP A 47 -19.19 13.38 -4.79
N GLY A 48 -18.03 13.15 -4.15
CA GLY A 48 -16.71 13.24 -4.73
C GLY A 48 -15.66 12.43 -3.95
N LEU A 49 -14.47 12.29 -4.54
CA LEU A 49 -13.34 11.61 -3.90
C LEU A 49 -12.62 12.57 -2.94
N SER A 50 -12.43 12.13 -1.71
CA SER A 50 -11.60 12.81 -0.70
C SER A 50 -10.80 11.79 0.09
N LEU A 51 -9.59 12.15 0.52
CA LEU A 51 -8.76 11.28 1.35
C LEU A 51 -8.43 11.97 2.68
N ALA A 52 -8.63 11.23 3.77
CA ALA A 52 -8.16 11.62 5.09
C ALA A 52 -7.32 10.48 5.67
N MET A 53 -6.20 10.83 6.31
CA MET A 53 -5.27 9.89 6.90
C MET A 53 -4.96 10.30 8.34
N THR A 54 -4.76 9.34 9.22
CA THR A 54 -4.40 9.56 10.63
C THR A 54 -3.28 8.61 11.05
N GLY A 55 -2.64 8.88 12.19
CA GLY A 55 -1.51 8.11 12.69
C GLY A 55 -0.16 8.80 12.47
N ASP A 56 0.89 8.23 13.04
CA ASP A 56 2.21 8.86 13.21
C ASP A 56 2.85 9.30 11.89
N PHE A 57 2.55 8.61 10.79
CA PHE A 57 3.12 8.87 9.47
C PHE A 57 2.16 9.55 8.48
N ALA A 58 0.93 9.88 8.89
CA ALA A 58 -0.07 10.46 8.00
C ALA A 58 0.41 11.77 7.33
N GLY A 59 1.13 12.61 8.07
CA GLY A 59 1.67 13.87 7.53
C GLY A 59 2.69 13.69 6.40
N ALA A 60 3.34 12.52 6.31
CA ALA A 60 4.31 12.22 5.27
C ALA A 60 3.70 11.52 4.04
N ALA A 61 2.46 11.02 4.15
CA ALA A 61 1.81 10.22 3.11
C ALA A 61 1.19 11.04 1.96
N GLY A 62 1.32 12.37 2.01
CA GLY A 62 0.73 13.29 1.04
C GLY A 62 -0.68 13.73 1.40
N GLN A 63 -1.24 14.65 0.62
CA GLN A 63 -2.61 15.15 0.76
C GLN A 63 -3.40 14.77 -0.51
N GLY A 64 -4.68 14.39 -0.36
CA GLY A 64 -5.57 14.00 -1.46
C GLY A 64 -6.96 14.60 -1.31
#